data_AF-T2KNE8-F1
#
_entry.id   AF-T2KNE8-F1
#
_cell.length_a   1.000
_cell.length_b   1.000
_cell.length_c   1.000
_cell.angle_alpha   90.00
_cell.angle_beta   90.00
_cell.angle_gamma   90.00
#
_symmetry.space_group_name_H-M   'P 1'
#
loop_
_entity.id
_entity.type
_entity.pdbx_description
1 polymer ?
#
loop_
_entity_poly.entity_id
_entity_poly.type
_entity_poly.pdbx_seq_one_letter_code
_entity_poly.pdbx_strand_id
1 'polypeptide(L)'
;METIFNQKTINLLTDRINQLKTTDNAQWGEMNAYQMLKHCTLSEEMFQGKKQYKRLIMGKLFGKMALNGILKNDNPMKKNQPTHPEFKIKGTGNFEIEKAKWIDLLNSYSDFFNSNFVHPFFGKMSKDEIGKYVFKHTDHHLRQFGR
;
A
#
# COMPACT_ATOMS: atom_id res chain seq x y z
N MET A 1 7.13 -3.66 15.19
CA MET A 1 6.63 -3.36 13.84
C MET A 1 7.71 -2.77 12.95
N GLU A 2 7.90 -3.37 11.79
CA GLU A 2 8.69 -2.82 10.68
C GLU A 2 8.10 -1.51 10.16
N THR A 3 8.91 -0.73 9.45
CA THR A 3 8.53 0.54 8.85
C THR A 3 9.19 0.71 7.49
N ILE A 4 8.49 1.29 6.51
CA ILE A 4 9.03 1.48 5.16
C ILE A 4 10.23 2.45 5.12
N PHE A 5 10.48 3.23 6.17
CA PHE A 5 11.63 4.15 6.21
C PHE A 5 12.96 3.45 6.53
N ASN A 6 12.96 2.16 6.82
CA ASN A 6 14.18 1.39 7.01
C ASN A 6 14.61 0.74 5.70
N GLN A 7 15.84 1.01 5.27
CA GLN A 7 16.39 0.44 4.03
C GLN A 7 16.35 -1.09 3.99
N LYS A 8 16.54 -1.76 5.13
CA LYS A 8 16.44 -3.22 5.20
C LYS A 8 15.03 -3.72 4.87
N THR A 9 14.01 -2.99 5.32
CA THR A 9 12.60 -3.29 5.05
C THR A 9 12.27 -3.07 3.58
N ILE A 10 12.78 -1.99 2.98
CA ILE A 10 12.63 -1.73 1.53
C ILE A 10 13.26 -2.87 0.72
N ASN A 11 14.50 -3.26 1.02
CA ASN A 11 15.19 -4.33 0.31
C ASN A 11 14.41 -5.66 0.40
N LEU A 12 13.95 -6.04 1.60
CA LEU A 12 13.12 -7.23 1.82
C LEU A 12 11.84 -7.22 0.96
N LEU A 13 11.13 -6.09 0.91
CA LEU A 13 9.91 -5.96 0.13
C LEU A 13 10.19 -6.00 -1.37
N THR A 14 11.25 -5.31 -1.82
CA THR A 14 11.72 -5.32 -3.21
C THR A 14 12.07 -6.73 -3.67
N ASP A 15 12.76 -7.52 -2.85
CA ASP A 15 13.08 -8.93 -3.16
C ASP A 15 11.81 -9.77 -3.37
N ARG A 16 10.79 -9.58 -2.54
CA ARG A 16 9.49 -10.25 -2.68
C ARG A 16 8.72 -9.78 -3.93
N ILE A 17 8.77 -8.48 -4.24
CA ILE A 17 8.15 -7.92 -5.46
C ILE A 17 8.82 -8.49 -6.71
N ASN A 18 10.16 -8.64 -6.71
CA ASN A 18 10.90 -9.21 -7.83
C ASN A 18 10.50 -10.66 -8.15
N GLN A 19 9.98 -11.40 -7.17
CA GLN A 19 9.48 -12.77 -7.37
C GLN A 19 8.07 -12.83 -7.96
N LEU A 20 7.34 -11.71 -8.02
CA LEU A 20 6.02 -11.67 -8.63
C LEU A 20 6.09 -11.97 -10.13
N LYS A 21 5.12 -12.75 -10.60
CA LYS A 21 4.94 -13.08 -12.01
C LYS A 21 3.57 -12.65 -12.49
N THR A 22 3.44 -12.36 -13.78
CA THR A 22 2.14 -12.05 -14.39
C THR A 22 1.12 -13.20 -14.27
N THR A 23 1.59 -14.43 -14.07
CA THR A 23 0.78 -15.65 -13.90
C THR A 23 0.37 -15.92 -12.46
N ASP A 24 0.78 -15.07 -11.51
CA ASP A 24 0.43 -15.27 -10.10
C ASP A 24 -1.06 -14.98 -9.88
N ASN A 25 -1.72 -15.94 -9.23
CA ASN A 25 -3.13 -15.82 -8.86
C ASN A 25 -3.26 -15.38 -7.40
N ALA A 26 -4.22 -14.49 -7.15
CA ALA A 26 -4.54 -14.05 -5.81
C ALA A 26 -5.09 -15.21 -4.97
N GLN A 27 -4.58 -15.36 -3.75
CA GLN A 27 -5.04 -16.33 -2.75
C GLN A 27 -6.33 -15.88 -2.06
N TRP A 28 -6.65 -14.58 -2.13
CA TRP A 28 -7.95 -13.99 -1.72
C TRP A 28 -8.18 -12.67 -2.46
N GLY A 29 -9.42 -12.19 -2.45
CA GLY A 29 -9.82 -10.97 -3.18
C GLY A 29 -9.98 -11.22 -4.68
N GLU A 30 -10.12 -10.13 -5.44
CA GLU A 30 -10.54 -10.19 -6.85
C GLU A 30 -9.50 -9.65 -7.84
N MET A 31 -8.42 -9.02 -7.36
CA MET A 31 -7.40 -8.43 -8.24
C MET A 31 -6.54 -9.50 -8.91
N ASN A 32 -6.21 -9.31 -10.17
CA ASN A 32 -5.08 -10.01 -10.80
C ASN A 32 -3.74 -9.32 -10.45
N ALA A 33 -2.62 -9.94 -10.85
CA ALA A 33 -1.28 -9.46 -10.48
C ALA A 33 -1.01 -8.02 -10.96
N TYR A 34 -1.39 -7.68 -12.20
CA TYR A 34 -1.27 -6.32 -12.73
C TYR A 34 -2.10 -5.31 -11.92
N GLN A 35 -3.36 -5.65 -11.63
CA GLN A 35 -4.26 -4.79 -10.86
C GLN A 35 -3.74 -4.54 -9.44
N MET A 36 -3.14 -5.56 -8.81
CA MET A 36 -2.51 -5.40 -7.49
C MET A 36 -1.30 -4.45 -7.56
N LEU A 37 -0.41 -4.61 -8.55
CA LEU A 37 0.71 -3.67 -8.74
C LEU A 37 0.22 -2.23 -8.92
N LYS A 38 -0.82 -2.06 -9.76
CA LYS A 38 -1.40 -0.75 -10.02
C LYS A 38 -2.04 -0.15 -8.76
N HIS A 39 -2.77 -0.96 -8.00
CA HIS A 39 -3.36 -0.57 -6.73
C HIS A 39 -2.30 -0.08 -5.74
N CYS A 40 -1.22 -0.85 -5.57
CA CYS A 40 -0.16 -0.48 -4.63
C CYS A 40 0.57 0.78 -5.11
N THR A 41 0.85 0.91 -6.41
CA THR A 41 1.42 2.13 -6.98
C THR A 41 0.59 3.38 -6.68
N LEU A 42 -0.74 3.32 -6.86
CA LEU A 42 -1.62 4.44 -6.53
C LEU A 42 -1.63 4.78 -5.03
N SER A 43 -1.45 3.76 -4.18
CA SER A 43 -1.30 3.93 -2.73
C SER A 43 0.00 4.68 -2.41
N GLU A 44 1.13 4.27 -3.01
CA GLU A 44 2.41 4.96 -2.78
C GLU A 44 2.42 6.39 -3.31
N GLU A 45 1.87 6.62 -4.52
CA GLU A 45 1.71 7.96 -5.08
C GLU A 45 0.87 8.87 -4.16
N MET A 46 -0.13 8.31 -3.49
CA MET A 46 -0.92 9.04 -2.51
C MET A 46 -0.08 9.44 -1.29
N PHE A 47 0.60 8.48 -0.65
CA PHE A 47 1.41 8.77 0.54
C PHE A 47 2.51 9.78 0.25
N GLN A 48 3.12 9.70 -0.93
CA GLN A 48 4.16 10.61 -1.41
C GLN A 48 3.61 11.95 -1.94
N GLY A 49 2.30 12.18 -1.89
CA GLY A 49 1.68 13.44 -2.31
C GLY A 49 1.65 13.68 -3.83
N LYS A 50 2.03 12.68 -4.64
CA LYS A 50 1.97 12.75 -6.11
C LYS A 50 0.53 12.77 -6.62
N LYS A 51 -0.40 12.18 -5.85
CA LYS A 51 -1.85 12.21 -6.14
C LYS A 51 -2.67 12.37 -4.87
N GLN A 52 -3.73 13.16 -4.93
CA GLN A 52 -4.63 13.41 -3.81
C GLN A 52 -6.01 12.82 -4.09
N TYR A 53 -6.66 12.34 -3.04
CA TYR A 53 -7.97 11.68 -3.11
C TYR A 53 -8.94 12.33 -2.13
N LYS A 54 -10.21 12.43 -2.52
CA LYS A 54 -11.23 13.07 -1.69
C LYS A 54 -11.49 12.24 -0.43
N ARG A 55 -11.54 12.91 0.72
CA ARG A 55 -11.83 12.25 2.00
C ARG A 55 -13.25 11.72 2.05
N LEU A 56 -13.41 10.44 2.39
CA LEU A 56 -14.69 9.77 2.54
C LEU A 56 -15.40 10.18 3.83
N ILE A 57 -16.72 10.36 3.79
CA ILE A 57 -17.53 10.75 4.96
C ILE A 57 -17.41 9.69 6.06
N MET A 58 -17.53 8.41 5.72
CA MET A 58 -17.34 7.31 6.67
C MET A 58 -15.92 7.27 7.26
N GLY A 59 -14.91 7.66 6.48
CA GLY A 59 -13.54 7.80 6.97
C GLY A 59 -13.37 8.90 8.02
N LYS A 60 -14.19 9.97 7.96
CA LYS A 60 -14.19 11.01 8.99
C LYS A 60 -14.64 10.48 10.36
N LEU A 61 -15.57 9.53 10.38
CA LEU A 61 -16.13 8.95 11.61
C LEU A 61 -15.29 7.79 12.14
N PHE A 62 -14.88 6.86 11.27
CA PHE A 62 -14.28 5.59 11.68
C PHE A 62 -12.81 5.42 11.31
N GLY A 63 -12.26 6.34 10.52
CA GLY A 63 -10.91 6.21 9.94
C GLY A 63 -9.80 6.06 10.99
N LYS A 64 -9.78 6.90 12.03
CA LYS A 64 -8.74 6.82 13.06
C LYS A 64 -8.82 5.52 13.86
N MET A 65 -10.03 5.08 14.21
CA MET A 65 -10.25 3.79 14.89
C MET A 65 -9.78 2.61 14.04
N ALA A 66 -10.07 2.62 12.73
CA ALA A 66 -9.60 1.60 11.81
C ALA A 66 -8.07 1.57 11.71
N LEU A 67 -7.43 2.74 11.57
CA LEU A 67 -5.97 2.84 11.55
C LEU A 67 -5.35 2.29 12.83
N ASN A 68 -5.84 2.71 13.99
CA ASN A 68 -5.35 2.22 15.27
C ASN A 68 -5.52 0.69 15.39
N GLY A 69 -6.65 0.15 14.90
CA GLY A 69 -6.89 -1.29 14.88
C GLY A 69 -5.93 -2.07 13.96
N ILE A 70 -5.50 -1.46 12.86
CA ILE A 70 -4.48 -2.03 11.95
C ILE A 70 -3.10 -1.95 12.58
N LEU A 71 -2.76 -0.84 13.25
CA LEU A 71 -1.42 -0.58 13.78
C LEU A 71 -1.20 -1.05 15.23
N LYS A 72 -2.22 -1.65 15.88
CA LYS A 72 -2.15 -2.04 17.29
C LYS A 72 -1.07 -3.09 17.62
N ASN A 73 -0.65 -3.89 16.64
CA ASN A 73 0.34 -4.95 16.80
C ASN A 73 0.97 -5.33 15.45
N ASP A 74 1.87 -6.32 15.49
CA ASP A 74 2.62 -6.78 14.32
C ASP A 74 1.87 -7.84 13.48
N ASN A 75 0.60 -8.14 13.81
CA ASN A 75 -0.19 -9.11 13.05
C ASN A 75 -0.48 -8.59 11.63
N PRO A 76 -0.52 -9.46 10.60
CA PRO A 76 -0.88 -9.07 9.25
C PRO A 76 -2.23 -8.35 9.18
N MET A 77 -2.39 -7.45 8.19
CA MET A 77 -3.70 -6.89 7.88
C MET A 77 -4.69 -8.00 7.53
N LYS A 78 -5.91 -7.89 8.05
CA LYS A 78 -7.00 -8.84 7.78
C LYS A 78 -7.23 -8.96 6.26
N LYS A 79 -7.64 -10.14 5.80
CA LYS A 79 -8.02 -10.37 4.40
C LYS A 79 -9.28 -9.57 4.04
N ASN A 80 -9.46 -9.26 2.76
CA ASN A 80 -10.67 -8.64 2.20
C ASN A 80 -11.09 -7.33 2.89
N GLN A 81 -10.13 -6.48 3.26
CA GLN A 81 -10.45 -5.14 3.77
C GLN A 81 -11.05 -4.26 2.67
N PRO A 82 -11.97 -3.34 3.01
CA PRO A 82 -12.54 -2.43 2.05
C PRO A 82 -11.46 -1.54 1.43
N THR A 83 -11.57 -1.34 0.12
CA THR A 83 -10.67 -0.52 -0.68
C THR A 83 -11.38 0.74 -1.13
N HIS A 84 -10.66 1.87 -1.18
CA HIS A 84 -11.19 3.12 -1.74
C HIS A 84 -11.67 2.89 -3.18
N PRO A 85 -12.84 3.41 -3.62
CA PRO A 85 -13.36 3.14 -4.96
C PRO A 85 -12.38 3.46 -6.09
N GLU A 86 -11.62 4.55 -5.97
CA GLU A 86 -10.59 4.94 -6.96
C GLU A 86 -9.38 4.01 -7.01
N PHE A 87 -9.24 3.11 -6.04
CA PHE A 87 -8.15 2.14 -5.96
C PHE A 87 -8.58 0.76 -6.48
N LYS A 88 -9.82 0.63 -6.97
CA LYS A 88 -10.33 -0.58 -7.63
C LYS A 88 -9.98 -0.53 -9.12
N ILE A 89 -8.98 -1.30 -9.52
CA ILE A 89 -8.44 -1.30 -10.88
C ILE A 89 -9.28 -2.23 -11.76
N LYS A 90 -9.85 -1.71 -12.86
CA LYS A 90 -10.69 -2.48 -13.81
C LYS A 90 -10.02 -2.78 -15.16
N GLY A 91 -8.76 -2.39 -15.35
CA GLY A 91 -8.04 -2.50 -16.62
C GLY A 91 -6.88 -3.50 -16.60
N THR A 92 -6.28 -3.67 -17.77
CA THR A 92 -5.00 -4.34 -18.00
C THR A 92 -3.91 -3.32 -18.32
N GLY A 93 -2.65 -3.75 -18.30
CA GLY A 93 -1.51 -2.93 -18.68
C GLY A 93 -0.22 -3.73 -18.62
N ASN A 94 0.91 -3.05 -18.74
CA ASN A 94 2.21 -3.70 -18.74
C ASN A 94 2.66 -4.01 -17.29
N PHE A 95 2.69 -5.29 -16.96
CA PHE A 95 3.07 -5.79 -15.63
C PHE A 95 4.49 -5.38 -15.23
N GLU A 96 5.48 -5.54 -16.12
CA GLU A 96 6.88 -5.25 -15.81
C GLU A 96 7.13 -3.75 -15.59
N ILE A 97 6.49 -2.89 -16.39
CA ILE A 97 6.55 -1.43 -16.21
C ILE A 97 5.94 -1.02 -14.87
N GLU A 98 4.77 -1.55 -14.51
CA GLU A 98 4.12 -1.20 -13.25
C GLU A 98 4.87 -1.77 -12.04
N LYS A 99 5.49 -2.95 -12.18
CA LYS A 99 6.36 -3.56 -11.14
C LYS A 99 7.58 -2.68 -10.86
N ALA A 100 8.29 -2.27 -11.91
CA ALA A 100 9.45 -1.37 -11.79
C ALA A 100 9.04 -0.05 -11.13
N LYS A 101 7.92 0.54 -11.57
CA LYS A 101 7.40 1.77 -10.97
C LYS A 101 7.08 1.64 -9.48
N TRP A 102 6.49 0.52 -9.05
CA TRP A 102 6.22 0.31 -7.63
C TRP A 102 7.50 0.18 -6.81
N ILE A 103 8.50 -0.57 -7.31
CA ILE A 103 9.82 -0.68 -6.66
C ILE A 103 10.48 0.69 -6.53
N ASP A 104 10.46 1.52 -7.57
CA ASP A 104 11.03 2.87 -7.54
C ASP A 104 10.36 3.76 -6.49
N LEU A 105 9.03 3.65 -6.35
CA LEU A 105 8.28 4.36 -5.31
C LEU A 105 8.63 3.86 -3.91
N LEU A 106 8.87 2.56 -3.72
CA LEU A 106 9.32 2.05 -2.42
C LEU A 106 10.73 2.54 -2.08
N ASN A 107 11.64 2.56 -3.06
CA ASN A 107 12.99 3.06 -2.86
C ASN A 107 13.04 4.57 -2.54
N SER A 108 12.10 5.36 -3.05
CA SER A 108 12.05 6.81 -2.77
C SER A 108 11.60 7.16 -1.35
N TYR A 109 11.29 6.18 -0.49
CA TYR A 109 10.95 6.45 0.91
C TYR A 109 12.15 6.93 1.75
N SER A 110 13.39 6.74 1.29
CA SER A 110 14.58 7.32 1.93
C SER A 110 14.51 8.86 2.01
N ASP A 111 13.95 9.48 0.97
CA ASP A 111 13.80 10.93 0.82
C ASP A 111 12.38 11.41 1.15
N PHE A 112 11.59 10.59 1.86
CA PHE A 112 10.18 10.88 2.10
C PHE A 112 9.98 12.15 2.92
N PHE A 113 9.23 13.09 2.33
CA PHE A 113 8.76 14.29 3.00
C PHE A 113 7.30 14.59 2.62
N ASN A 114 6.38 14.44 3.57
CA ASN A 114 4.99 14.86 3.42
C ASN A 114 4.37 15.20 4.79
N SER A 115 4.65 16.40 5.30
CA SER A 115 4.25 16.82 6.65
C SER A 115 2.75 17.09 6.83
N ASN A 116 2.03 17.35 5.73
CA ASN A 116 0.62 17.75 5.74
C ASN A 116 -0.31 16.68 5.13
N PHE A 117 0.14 15.44 5.06
CA PHE A 117 -0.63 14.34 4.49
C PHE A 117 -1.96 14.09 5.22
N VAL A 118 -3.04 13.93 4.44
CA VAL A 118 -4.36 13.51 4.93
C VAL A 118 -4.85 12.34 4.09
N HIS A 119 -4.91 11.16 4.71
CA HIS A 119 -5.42 9.96 4.05
C HIS A 119 -6.94 10.07 3.81
N PRO A 120 -7.46 9.66 2.63
CA PRO A 120 -8.87 9.79 2.27
C PRO A 120 -9.81 9.01 3.20
N PHE A 121 -9.33 7.91 3.79
CA PHE A 121 -10.04 7.18 4.85
C PHE A 121 -9.56 7.53 6.27
N PHE A 122 -8.29 7.26 6.62
CA PHE A 122 -7.78 7.43 8.00
C PHE A 122 -7.66 8.87 8.50
N GLY A 123 -7.64 9.88 7.62
CA GLY A 123 -7.39 11.27 8.01
C GLY A 123 -5.90 11.56 8.20
N LYS A 124 -5.57 12.49 9.12
CA LYS A 124 -4.19 12.85 9.42
C LYS A 124 -3.45 11.65 10.00
N MET A 125 -2.23 11.41 9.51
CA MET A 125 -1.35 10.34 9.96
C MET A 125 0.01 10.93 10.33
N SER A 126 0.62 10.45 11.42
CA SER A 126 2.01 10.78 11.75
C SER A 126 2.98 10.10 10.79
N LYS A 127 4.24 10.55 10.73
CA LYS A 127 5.28 9.87 9.94
C LYS A 127 5.37 8.40 10.34
N ASP A 128 5.43 8.11 11.64
CA ASP A 128 5.49 6.74 12.17
C ASP A 128 4.28 5.88 11.74
N GLU A 129 3.06 6.44 11.79
CA GLU A 129 1.85 5.74 11.35
C GLU A 129 1.86 5.45 9.84
N ILE A 130 2.34 6.40 9.02
CA ILE A 130 2.52 6.22 7.58
C ILE A 130 3.50 5.08 7.33
N GLY A 131 4.68 5.13 7.95
CA GLY A 131 5.74 4.16 7.70
C GLY A 131 5.32 2.72 8.04
N LYS A 132 4.64 2.55 9.17
CA LYS A 132 4.06 1.27 9.59
C LYS A 132 2.93 0.81 8.68
N TYR A 133 2.02 1.71 8.29
CA TYR A 133 0.90 1.36 7.43
C TYR A 133 1.36 0.94 6.04
N VAL A 134 2.28 1.68 5.42
CA VAL A 134 2.83 1.35 4.10
C VAL A 134 3.44 -0.04 4.14
N PHE A 135 4.30 -0.33 5.12
CA PHE A 135 4.86 -1.69 5.29
C PHE A 135 3.75 -2.76 5.35
N LYS A 136 2.72 -2.57 6.20
CA LYS A 136 1.65 -3.55 6.35
C LYS A 136 0.80 -3.70 5.09
N HIS A 137 0.58 -2.63 4.34
CA HIS A 137 -0.18 -2.63 3.08
C HIS A 137 0.59 -3.34 1.98
N THR A 138 1.89 -3.07 1.84
CA THR A 138 2.78 -3.81 0.92
C THR A 138 2.83 -5.29 1.28
N ASP A 139 3.08 -5.63 2.55
CA ASP A 139 3.12 -7.01 3.03
C ASP A 139 1.77 -7.74 2.80
N HIS A 140 0.64 -7.05 3.02
CA HIS A 140 -0.69 -7.61 2.77
C HIS A 140 -0.86 -8.05 1.32
N HIS A 141 -0.50 -7.20 0.36
CA HIS A 141 -0.66 -7.51 -1.06
C HIS A 141 0.37 -8.50 -1.57
N LEU A 142 1.59 -8.51 -1.02
CA LEU A 142 2.55 -9.58 -1.34
C LEU A 142 2.03 -10.94 -0.86
N ARG A 143 1.57 -11.05 0.39
CA ARG A 143 0.95 -12.28 0.92
C ARG A 143 -0.29 -12.69 0.13
N GLN A 144 -1.07 -11.72 -0.37
CA GLN A 144 -2.24 -11.98 -1.22
C GLN A 144 -1.85 -12.78 -2.47
N PHE A 145 -0.64 -12.61 -2.98
CA PHE A 145 -0.12 -13.30 -4.16
C PHE A 145 0.92 -14.37 -3.82
N GLY A 146 0.99 -14.79 -2.55
CA GLY A 146 1.92 -15.83 -2.10
C GLY A 146 3.39 -15.41 -2.12
N ARG A 147 3.66 -14.11 -1.99
CA ARG A 147 5.00 -13.52 -1.89
C ARG A 147 5.31 -13.02 -0.49
#